data_AF-A6EMT0-F1
#
_entry.id   AF-A6EMT0-F1
#
_cell.length_a   1.000
_cell.length_b   1.000
_cell.length_c   1.000
_cell.angle_alpha   90.00
_cell.angle_beta   90.00
_cell.angle_gamma   90.00
#
_symmetry.space_group_name_H-M   'P 1'
#
loop_
_entity.id
_entity.type
_entity.pdbx_description
1 polymer ?
#
loop_
_entity_poly.entity_id
_entity_poly.type
_entity_poly.pdbx_seq_one_letter_code
_entity_poly.pdbx_strand_id
1 'polypeptide(L)'
;MTEKLLEDAFQKARKEGASNTALGLATHIYNELENKCSLPTTADSIRGYYRKLEKNESFNISKTAKDHLSIYLGFEDYKSYLDKRNTKSVSAKWYQWALLALIIIVAFFVYNTTRKKCMIWDKDHFVKIHCEEVDAKPIDQSLFANFKKIEANCTEGFFINEDGSVNVWYYKRGENDLELFTSPGVHPVNGKTLNEITKYMIKKHICDSLK
;
A
#
# COMPACT_ATOMS: atom_id res chain seq x y z
N MET A 1 -6.28 38.14 -2.37
CA MET A 1 -5.04 37.55 -1.81
C MET A 1 -3.86 38.52 -1.88
N THR A 2 -3.67 39.22 -3.00
CA THR A 2 -2.66 40.29 -3.18
C THR A 2 -2.92 41.55 -2.36
N GLU A 3 -4.19 41.95 -2.21
CA GLU A 3 -4.59 43.06 -1.33
C GLU A 3 -4.15 42.83 0.12
N LYS A 4 -4.23 41.58 0.57
CA LYS A 4 -3.88 41.23 1.94
C LYS A 4 -2.39 41.35 2.24
N LEU A 5 -1.53 41.07 1.25
CA LEU A 5 -0.10 41.33 1.35
C LEU A 5 0.19 42.81 1.56
N LEU A 6 -0.51 43.68 0.80
CA LEU A 6 -0.37 45.12 0.95
C LEU A 6 -0.87 45.60 2.30
N GLU A 7 -2.05 45.15 2.73
CA GLU A 7 -2.59 45.46 4.06
C GLU A 7 -1.60 45.09 5.15
N ASP A 8 -1.09 43.86 5.14
CA ASP A 8 -0.15 43.36 6.15
C ASP A 8 1.14 44.22 6.14
N ALA A 9 1.65 44.59 4.95
CA ALA A 9 2.82 45.46 4.81
C ALA A 9 2.58 46.87 5.35
N PHE A 10 1.48 47.53 4.97
CA PHE A 10 1.16 48.87 5.46
C PHE A 10 0.84 48.89 6.96
N GLN A 11 0.22 47.83 7.47
CA GLN A 11 0.00 47.66 8.92
C GLN A 11 1.33 47.52 9.67
N LYS A 12 2.28 46.76 9.12
CA LYS A 12 3.63 46.65 9.70
C LYS A 12 4.31 48.03 9.72
N ALA A 13 4.29 48.78 8.62
CA ALA A 13 4.88 50.12 8.56
C ALA A 13 4.27 51.08 9.59
N ARG A 14 2.94 51.06 9.77
CA ARG A 14 2.26 51.83 10.82
C ARG A 14 2.73 51.45 12.23
N LYS A 15 2.89 50.15 12.50
CA LYS A 15 3.38 49.64 13.80
C LYS A 15 4.84 50.04 14.07
N GLU A 16 5.64 50.18 13.02
CA GLU A 16 7.03 50.62 13.08
C GLU A 16 7.17 52.16 13.16
N GLY A 17 6.06 52.90 13.18
CA GLY A 17 6.06 54.35 13.41
C GLY A 17 6.09 55.22 12.15
N ALA A 18 5.81 54.64 10.98
CA ALA A 18 5.70 55.41 9.74
C ALA A 18 4.58 56.46 9.80
N SER A 19 4.76 57.60 9.12
CA SER A 19 3.71 58.61 8.94
C SER A 19 2.48 57.99 8.28
N ASN A 20 1.29 58.36 8.77
CA ASN A 20 0.00 57.86 8.25
C ASN A 20 -0.35 58.35 6.83
N THR A 21 0.52 59.14 6.19
CA THR A 21 0.33 59.57 4.80
C THR A 21 0.72 58.45 3.84
N ALA A 22 0.05 58.36 2.68
CA ALA A 22 0.38 57.38 1.64
C ALA A 22 1.86 57.44 1.21
N LEU A 23 2.44 58.64 1.18
CA LEU A 23 3.86 58.82 0.89
C LEU A 23 4.73 58.33 2.07
N GLY A 24 4.40 58.71 3.30
CA GLY A 24 5.16 58.30 4.49
C GLY A 24 5.23 56.78 4.67
N LEU A 25 4.10 56.09 4.51
CA LEU A 25 4.06 54.63 4.53
C LEU A 25 4.92 54.01 3.44
N ALA A 26 4.82 54.53 2.21
CA ALA A 26 5.57 54.00 1.08
C ALA A 26 7.08 54.23 1.19
N THR A 27 7.49 55.41 1.67
CA THR A 27 8.90 55.74 1.93
C THR A 27 9.49 54.84 3.01
N HIS A 28 8.75 54.59 4.09
CA HIS A 28 9.21 53.68 5.15
C HIS A 28 9.50 52.27 4.60
N ILE A 29 8.56 51.71 3.86
CA ILE A 29 8.72 50.37 3.25
C ILE A 29 9.90 50.37 2.26
N TYR A 30 10.02 51.41 1.45
CA TYR A 30 11.11 51.55 0.48
C TYR A 30 12.49 51.58 1.15
N ASN A 31 12.68 52.39 2.18
CA ASN A 31 13.96 52.52 2.89
C ASN A 31 14.40 51.19 3.53
N GLU A 32 13.44 50.45 4.09
CA GLU A 32 13.69 49.11 4.65
C GLU A 32 14.07 48.08 3.58
N LEU A 33 13.55 48.26 2.36
CA LEU A 33 13.87 47.40 1.22
C LEU A 33 15.20 47.75 0.57
N GLU A 34 15.65 49.02 0.58
CA GLU A 34 16.98 49.40 0.08
C GLU A 34 18.09 48.65 0.81
N ASN A 35 17.90 48.35 2.10
CA ASN A 35 18.85 47.58 2.89
C ASN A 35 18.84 46.07 2.58
N LYS A 36 17.85 45.57 1.84
CA LYS A 36 17.60 44.13 1.63
C LYS A 36 17.62 43.72 0.16
N CYS A 37 17.37 44.64 -0.75
CA CYS A 37 17.20 44.39 -2.17
C CYS A 37 18.05 45.37 -2.98
N SER A 38 18.80 44.89 -3.98
CA SER A 38 19.62 45.75 -4.83
C SER A 38 18.80 46.71 -5.72
N LEU A 39 17.57 46.33 -6.08
CA LEU A 39 16.65 47.13 -6.89
C LEU A 39 15.22 47.03 -6.32
N PRO A 40 14.94 47.73 -5.20
CA PRO A 40 13.65 47.62 -4.53
C PRO A 40 12.53 48.27 -5.37
N THR A 41 11.30 47.85 -5.10
CA THR A 41 10.12 48.50 -5.68
C THR A 41 10.03 49.93 -5.16
N THR A 42 9.95 50.90 -6.07
CA THR A 42 10.01 52.33 -5.73
C THR A 42 8.90 52.76 -4.77
N ALA A 43 9.19 53.74 -3.92
CA ALA A 43 8.19 54.37 -3.04
C ALA A 43 6.95 54.86 -3.82
N ASP A 44 7.12 55.37 -5.04
CA ASP A 44 5.99 55.79 -5.88
C ASP A 44 5.07 54.64 -6.29
N SER A 45 5.64 53.48 -6.61
CA SER A 45 4.86 52.30 -6.97
C SER A 45 4.09 51.78 -5.75
N ILE A 46 4.75 51.69 -4.58
CA ILE A 46 4.14 51.29 -3.32
C ILE A 46 3.01 52.25 -2.94
N ARG A 47 3.25 53.57 -3.04
CA ARG A 47 2.24 54.61 -2.83
C ARG A 47 1.06 54.49 -3.80
N GLY A 48 1.34 54.16 -5.06
CA GLY A 48 0.32 53.91 -6.07
C GLY A 48 -0.58 52.74 -5.69
N TYR A 49 0.00 51.63 -5.23
CA TYR A 49 -0.76 50.47 -4.75
C TYR A 49 -1.62 50.81 -3.53
N TYR A 50 -1.08 51.57 -2.58
CA TYR A 50 -1.83 52.03 -1.40
C TYR A 50 -3.07 52.84 -1.79
N ARG A 51 -2.92 53.83 -2.68
CA ARG A 51 -4.04 54.67 -3.13
C ARG A 51 -5.13 53.87 -3.84
N LYS A 52 -4.75 52.88 -4.65
CA LYS A 52 -5.72 52.01 -5.33
C LYS A 52 -6.44 51.10 -4.35
N LEU A 53 -5.73 50.60 -3.33
CA LEU A 53 -6.32 49.83 -2.23
C LEU A 53 -7.33 50.66 -1.44
N GLU A 54 -7.02 51.91 -1.09
CA GLU A 54 -7.95 52.81 -0.38
C GLU A 54 -9.22 53.13 -1.19
N LYS A 55 -9.08 53.25 -2.51
CA LYS A 55 -10.21 53.52 -3.41
C LYS A 55 -11.00 52.27 -3.81
N ASN A 56 -10.60 51.09 -3.32
CA ASN A 56 -11.17 49.80 -3.69
C ASN A 56 -11.17 49.58 -5.22
N GLU A 57 -10.16 50.12 -5.91
CA GLU A 57 -9.98 49.95 -7.36
C GLU A 57 -9.33 48.58 -7.62
N SER A 58 -9.67 47.94 -8.75
CA SER A 58 -8.98 46.73 -9.18
C SER A 58 -7.62 47.08 -9.76
N PHE A 59 -6.57 46.36 -9.35
CA PHE A 59 -5.22 46.52 -9.87
C PHE A 59 -4.42 45.23 -9.81
N ASN A 60 -3.36 45.19 -10.62
CA ASN A 60 -2.37 44.11 -10.58
C ASN A 60 -1.08 44.62 -9.94
N ILE A 61 -0.46 43.78 -9.12
CA ILE A 61 0.85 44.01 -8.51
C ILE A 61 1.84 43.14 -9.28
N SER A 62 2.97 43.71 -9.70
CA SER A 62 4.01 42.94 -10.38
C SER A 62 4.55 41.83 -9.47
N LYS A 63 5.05 40.73 -10.06
CA LYS A 63 5.67 39.64 -9.29
C LYS A 63 6.76 40.17 -8.36
N THR A 64 7.67 40.99 -8.90
CA THR A 64 8.76 41.63 -8.17
C THR A 64 8.26 42.45 -6.98
N ALA A 65 7.18 43.23 -7.14
CA ALA A 65 6.62 43.99 -6.03
C ALA A 65 6.00 43.09 -4.96
N LYS A 66 5.38 41.96 -5.33
CA LYS A 66 4.91 40.97 -4.34
C LYS A 66 6.07 40.35 -3.57
N ASP A 67 7.14 39.99 -4.26
CA ASP A 67 8.34 39.42 -3.63
C ASP A 67 8.98 40.42 -2.67
N HIS A 68 9.20 41.66 -3.10
CA HIS A 68 9.75 42.71 -2.23
C HIS A 68 8.86 43.01 -1.02
N LEU A 69 7.53 43.13 -1.18
CA LEU A 69 6.64 43.34 -0.04
C LEU A 69 6.66 42.16 0.93
N SER A 70 6.85 40.94 0.43
CA SER A 70 7.00 39.74 1.27
C SER A 70 8.34 39.75 2.03
N ILE A 71 9.42 40.19 1.39
CA ILE A 71 10.72 40.44 2.03
C ILE A 71 10.61 41.49 3.13
N TYR A 72 9.90 42.59 2.88
CA TYR A 72 9.63 43.60 3.91
C TYR A 72 8.91 42.98 5.12
N LEU A 73 7.98 42.05 4.90
CA LEU A 73 7.27 41.32 5.95
C LEU A 73 8.11 40.23 6.64
N GLY A 74 9.35 39.99 6.21
CA GLY A 74 10.27 39.00 6.79
C GLY A 74 10.16 37.60 6.19
N PHE A 75 9.62 37.48 4.98
CA PHE A 75 9.59 36.24 4.20
C PHE A 75 10.68 36.25 3.12
N GLU A 76 10.97 35.10 2.50
CA GLU A 76 11.96 35.04 1.43
C GLU A 76 11.42 35.62 0.10
N ASP A 77 10.15 35.37 -0.18
CA ASP A 77 9.47 35.74 -1.42
C ASP A 77 7.94 35.70 -1.26
N TYR A 78 7.18 35.98 -2.32
CA TYR A 78 5.72 35.91 -2.25
C TYR A 78 5.20 34.49 -2.05
N LYS A 79 5.92 33.47 -2.51
CA LYS A 79 5.50 32.07 -2.38
C LYS A 79 5.53 31.63 -0.91
N SER A 80 6.61 31.90 -0.21
CA SER A 80 6.79 31.61 1.22
C SER A 80 5.79 32.37 2.11
N TYR A 81 5.41 33.61 1.73
CA TYR A 81 4.30 34.33 2.36
C TYR A 81 2.96 33.58 2.22
N LEU A 82 2.66 33.05 1.03
CA LEU A 82 1.45 32.26 0.80
C LEU A 82 1.49 30.92 1.53
N ASP A 83 2.63 30.25 1.55
CA ASP A 83 2.78 28.94 2.18
C ASP A 83 2.48 29.03 3.68
N LYS A 84 3.04 30.01 4.41
CA LYS A 84 2.72 30.20 5.84
C LYS A 84 1.23 30.48 6.11
N ARG A 85 0.52 31.10 5.16
CA ARG A 85 -0.91 31.41 5.30
C ARG A 85 -1.80 30.22 4.94
N ASN A 86 -1.34 29.39 4.00
CA ASN A 86 -2.02 28.20 3.53
C ASN A 86 -1.70 26.95 4.35
N THR A 87 -0.66 26.96 5.19
CA THR A 87 -0.40 25.89 6.15
C THR A 87 -1.48 25.90 7.22
N LYS A 88 -2.59 25.19 6.96
CA LYS A 88 -3.35 24.57 8.04
C LYS A 88 -2.36 23.76 8.86
N SER A 89 -2.21 24.06 10.15
CA SER A 89 -1.30 23.31 11.03
C SER A 89 -1.71 21.84 10.98
N VAL A 90 -0.92 21.00 10.30
CA VAL A 90 -1.07 19.56 10.42
C VAL A 90 -0.79 19.26 11.89
N SER A 91 -1.83 18.81 12.62
CA SER A 91 -1.73 18.56 14.05
C SER A 91 -0.55 17.63 14.29
N ALA A 92 0.44 18.11 15.04
CA ALA A 92 1.67 17.39 15.33
C ALA A 92 1.42 16.00 15.95
N LYS A 93 0.21 15.67 16.41
CA LYS A 93 -0.13 14.34 16.99
C LYS A 93 -0.45 13.24 15.96
N TRP A 94 -0.43 13.53 14.66
CA TRP A 94 -0.78 12.51 13.64
C TRP A 94 0.21 11.32 13.63
N TYR A 95 1.47 11.53 14.05
CA TYR A 95 2.45 10.44 14.20
C TYR A 95 2.06 9.44 15.29
N GLN A 96 1.32 9.86 16.33
CA GLN A 96 0.85 8.94 17.39
C GLN A 96 -0.19 7.96 16.84
N TRP A 97 -1.08 8.44 15.97
CA TRP A 97 -2.04 7.59 15.27
C TRP A 97 -1.39 6.69 14.22
N ALA A 98 -0.37 7.20 13.52
CA ALA A 98 0.41 6.40 12.57
C ALA A 98 1.16 5.25 13.28
N LEU A 99 1.76 5.52 14.44
CA LEU A 99 2.46 4.50 15.24
C LEU A 99 1.49 3.45 15.81
N LEU A 100 0.31 3.87 16.27
CA LEU A 100 -0.72 2.95 16.75
C LEU A 100 -1.26 2.07 15.62
N ALA A 101 -1.52 2.63 14.43
CA ALA A 101 -1.94 1.87 13.26
C ALA A 101 -0.85 0.86 12.83
N LEU A 102 0.42 1.24 12.87
CA LEU A 102 1.55 0.34 12.57
C LEU A 102 1.57 -0.85 13.53
N ILE A 103 1.39 -0.62 14.83
CA ILE A 103 1.36 -1.70 15.85
C ILE A 103 0.21 -2.67 15.59
N ILE A 104 -0.98 -2.16 15.23
CA ILE A 104 -2.13 -3.00 14.91
C ILE A 104 -1.86 -3.86 13.67
N ILE A 105 -1.26 -3.28 12.63
CA ILE A 105 -0.89 -4.02 11.41
C ILE A 105 0.12 -5.12 11.75
N VAL A 106 1.17 -4.81 12.51
CA VAL A 106 2.17 -5.80 12.94
C VAL A 106 1.52 -6.90 13.76
N ALA A 107 0.66 -6.56 14.73
CA ALA A 107 -0.06 -7.54 15.54
C ALA A 107 -0.96 -8.44 14.69
N PHE A 108 -1.65 -7.89 13.68
CA PHE A 108 -2.46 -8.67 12.75
C PHE A 108 -1.61 -9.63 11.92
N PHE A 109 -0.46 -9.19 11.40
CA PHE A 109 0.47 -10.06 10.66
C PHE A 109 1.06 -11.16 11.55
N VAL A 110 1.46 -10.84 12.79
CA VAL A 110 1.96 -11.82 13.76
C VAL A 110 0.87 -12.83 14.12
N TYR A 111 -0.37 -12.38 14.33
CA TYR A 111 -1.50 -13.27 14.58
C TYR A 111 -1.72 -14.23 13.40
N ASN A 112 -1.76 -13.73 12.17
CA ASN A 112 -1.95 -14.59 10.99
C ASN A 112 -0.78 -15.57 10.74
N THR A 113 0.46 -15.18 11.05
CA THR A 113 1.63 -16.04 10.81
C THR A 113 1.79 -17.13 11.89
N THR A 114 1.40 -16.85 13.13
CA THR A 114 1.55 -17.77 14.27
C THR A 114 0.43 -18.80 14.40
N ARG A 115 -0.67 -18.65 13.64
CA ARG A 115 -1.74 -19.64 13.60
C ARG A 115 -1.22 -20.92 12.92
N LYS A 116 -1.27 -22.05 13.66
CA LYS A 116 -0.99 -23.38 13.09
C LYS A 116 -1.91 -23.59 11.89
N LYS A 117 -1.32 -23.99 10.77
CA LYS A 117 -2.05 -24.32 9.55
C LYS A 117 -2.28 -25.82 9.55
N CYS A 118 -3.53 -26.23 9.42
CA CYS A 118 -3.93 -27.63 9.31
C CYS A 118 -4.36 -27.94 7.88
N MET A 119 -4.55 -29.22 7.59
CA MET A 119 -5.06 -29.71 6.33
C MET A 119 -6.20 -30.71 6.54
N ILE A 120 -7.08 -30.77 5.55
CA ILE A 120 -8.17 -31.75 5.46
C ILE A 120 -8.20 -32.34 4.06
N TRP A 121 -8.63 -33.59 3.95
CA TRP A 121 -8.88 -34.20 2.66
C TRP A 121 -10.17 -33.64 2.07
N ASP A 122 -10.06 -32.98 0.92
CA ASP A 122 -11.20 -32.47 0.16
C ASP A 122 -11.21 -33.14 -1.22
N LYS A 123 -12.19 -34.04 -1.41
CA LYS A 123 -12.49 -34.81 -2.63
C LYS A 123 -11.33 -35.66 -3.18
N ASP A 124 -10.27 -35.01 -3.66
CA ASP A 124 -9.14 -35.59 -4.37
C ASP A 124 -7.76 -35.13 -3.87
N HIS A 125 -7.66 -34.16 -2.95
CA HIS A 125 -6.38 -33.74 -2.39
C HIS A 125 -6.52 -33.10 -1.01
N PHE A 126 -5.39 -32.81 -0.35
CA PHE A 126 -5.39 -32.06 0.90
C PHE A 126 -5.43 -30.54 0.66
N VAL A 127 -6.32 -29.84 1.36
CA VAL A 127 -6.44 -28.37 1.33
C VAL A 127 -6.11 -27.77 2.68
N LYS A 128 -5.66 -26.51 2.70
CA LYS A 128 -5.33 -25.79 3.95
C LYS A 128 -6.59 -25.26 4.62
N ILE A 129 -6.70 -25.51 5.91
CA ILE A 129 -7.82 -25.08 6.75
C ILE A 129 -7.36 -24.65 8.15
N HIS A 130 -8.29 -24.09 8.91
CA HIS A 130 -8.12 -23.82 10.33
C HIS A 130 -8.08 -25.13 11.12
N CYS A 131 -7.26 -25.18 12.17
CA CYS A 131 -7.08 -26.39 12.98
C CYS A 131 -8.26 -26.67 13.91
N GLU A 132 -9.15 -25.70 14.08
CA GLU A 132 -10.36 -25.79 14.89
C GLU A 132 -11.50 -26.54 14.17
N GLU A 133 -11.36 -26.79 12.87
CA GLU A 133 -12.33 -27.57 12.09
C GLU A 133 -12.28 -29.07 12.46
N VAL A 134 -13.41 -29.75 12.30
CA VAL A 134 -13.51 -31.19 12.53
C VAL A 134 -12.66 -31.95 11.50
N ASP A 135 -11.99 -33.01 11.94
CA ASP A 135 -11.07 -33.85 11.13
C ASP A 135 -9.82 -33.12 10.59
N ALA A 136 -9.58 -31.89 11.01
CA ALA A 136 -8.37 -31.15 10.68
C ALA A 136 -7.12 -31.85 11.26
N LYS A 137 -6.12 -32.06 10.41
CA LYS A 137 -4.82 -32.63 10.80
C LYS A 137 -3.71 -31.60 10.64
N PRO A 138 -2.65 -31.62 11.47
CA PRO A 138 -1.47 -30.81 11.22
C PRO A 138 -0.95 -31.05 9.79
N ILE A 139 -0.48 -29.99 9.12
CA ILE A 139 0.08 -30.13 7.76
C ILE A 139 1.28 -31.07 7.79
N ASP A 140 1.17 -32.15 7.01
CA ASP A 140 2.30 -32.97 6.57
C ASP A 140 2.66 -32.53 5.15
N GLN A 141 3.87 -32.00 4.99
CA GLN A 141 4.32 -31.41 3.73
C GLN A 141 4.33 -32.41 2.57
N SER A 142 4.63 -33.69 2.85
CA SER A 142 4.71 -34.74 1.82
C SER A 142 3.32 -35.13 1.34
N LEU A 143 2.41 -35.39 2.28
CA LEU A 143 1.03 -35.71 1.95
C LEU A 143 0.33 -34.53 1.26
N PHE A 144 0.54 -33.31 1.76
CA PHE A 144 -0.06 -32.11 1.19
C PHE A 144 0.38 -31.85 -0.25
N ALA A 145 1.66 -32.06 -0.57
CA ALA A 145 2.19 -31.80 -1.90
C ALA A 145 1.88 -32.93 -2.90
N ASN A 146 2.00 -34.18 -2.46
CA ASN A 146 2.12 -35.32 -3.37
C ASN A 146 0.93 -36.27 -3.33
N PHE A 147 0.12 -36.29 -2.26
CA PHE A 147 -0.96 -37.26 -2.10
C PHE A 147 -2.27 -36.74 -2.72
N LYS A 148 -2.59 -37.24 -3.91
CA LYS A 148 -3.78 -36.87 -4.68
C LYS A 148 -4.48 -38.12 -5.19
N LYS A 149 -5.80 -38.08 -5.26
CA LYS A 149 -6.62 -39.05 -5.98
C LYS A 149 -6.60 -38.67 -7.46
N ILE A 150 -6.44 -39.66 -8.32
CA ILE A 150 -6.32 -39.47 -9.77
C ILE A 150 -7.26 -40.42 -10.50
N GLU A 151 -7.56 -40.07 -11.74
CA GLU A 151 -8.25 -40.96 -12.68
C GLU A 151 -7.23 -41.75 -13.51
N ALA A 152 -7.63 -42.93 -13.99
CA ALA A 152 -6.75 -43.78 -14.76
C ALA A 152 -6.46 -43.19 -16.15
N ASN A 153 -5.20 -43.26 -16.58
CA ASN A 153 -4.80 -42.98 -17.95
C ASN A 153 -3.93 -44.15 -18.48
N CYS A 154 -4.33 -44.74 -19.61
CA CYS A 154 -3.68 -45.90 -20.20
C CYS A 154 -2.44 -45.54 -21.07
N THR A 155 -1.77 -44.43 -20.78
CA THR A 155 -0.49 -44.08 -21.42
C THR A 155 0.67 -44.82 -20.78
N GLU A 156 1.69 -45.13 -21.59
CA GLU A 156 2.95 -45.71 -21.11
C GLU A 156 3.59 -44.80 -20.03
N GLY A 157 4.17 -45.40 -18.98
CA GLY A 157 4.78 -44.65 -17.88
C GLY A 157 3.82 -44.10 -16.81
N PHE A 158 2.48 -44.12 -17.04
CA PHE A 158 1.54 -43.53 -16.07
C PHE A 158 1.52 -44.25 -14.72
N PHE A 159 1.45 -45.58 -14.73
CA PHE A 159 1.37 -46.40 -13.52
C PHE A 159 2.74 -46.83 -12.99
N ILE A 160 3.65 -47.19 -13.90
CA ILE A 160 4.97 -47.73 -13.62
C ILE A 160 5.93 -47.11 -14.63
N ASN A 161 7.04 -46.56 -14.17
CA ASN A 161 8.10 -45.99 -15.01
C ASN A 161 8.89 -47.08 -15.75
N GLU A 162 9.70 -46.69 -16.74
CA GLU A 162 10.57 -47.61 -17.48
C GLU A 162 11.58 -48.35 -16.60
N ASP A 163 12.02 -47.73 -15.51
CA ASP A 163 12.94 -48.30 -14.52
C ASP A 163 12.26 -49.31 -13.57
N GLY A 164 10.94 -49.50 -13.69
CA GLY A 164 10.14 -50.39 -12.85
C GLY A 164 9.63 -49.76 -11.55
N SER A 165 9.94 -48.49 -11.27
CA SER A 165 9.39 -47.78 -10.11
C SER A 165 7.91 -47.48 -10.28
N VAL A 166 7.14 -47.61 -9.20
CA VAL A 166 5.68 -47.41 -9.21
C VAL A 166 5.32 -45.95 -8.91
N ASN A 167 4.43 -45.40 -9.73
CA ASN A 167 3.92 -44.03 -9.60
C ASN A 167 2.50 -43.97 -9.00
N VAL A 168 1.79 -45.11 -8.94
CA VAL A 168 0.37 -45.16 -8.57
C VAL A 168 0.10 -46.24 -7.53
N TRP A 169 -0.66 -45.87 -6.51
CA TRP A 169 -1.19 -46.75 -5.48
C TRP A 169 -2.71 -46.82 -5.62
N TYR A 170 -3.32 -47.89 -5.12
CA TYR A 170 -4.76 -48.08 -5.25
C TYR A 170 -5.44 -48.59 -3.98
N TYR A 171 -6.72 -48.26 -3.86
CA TYR A 171 -7.65 -48.88 -2.92
C TYR A 171 -8.75 -49.59 -3.70
N LYS A 172 -8.97 -50.88 -3.40
CA LYS A 172 -10.04 -51.67 -4.03
C LYS A 172 -11.33 -51.52 -3.23
N ARG A 173 -12.34 -50.91 -3.84
CA ARG A 173 -13.68 -50.80 -3.24
C ARG A 173 -14.55 -52.01 -3.56
N GLY A 174 -14.42 -52.57 -4.76
CA GLY A 174 -15.21 -53.71 -5.24
C GLY A 174 -14.59 -54.40 -6.45
N GLU A 175 -15.35 -55.28 -7.11
CA GLU A 175 -14.93 -55.81 -8.42
C GLU A 175 -15.07 -54.70 -9.47
N ASN A 176 -13.94 -54.31 -10.08
CA ASN A 176 -13.81 -53.23 -11.07
C ASN A 176 -14.03 -51.80 -10.54
N ASP A 177 -13.98 -51.58 -9.23
CA ASP A 177 -13.96 -50.24 -8.62
C ASP A 177 -12.65 -50.04 -7.85
N LEU A 178 -11.73 -49.31 -8.48
CA LEU A 178 -10.42 -48.95 -7.94
C LEU A 178 -10.32 -47.43 -7.81
N GLU A 179 -9.92 -46.97 -6.64
CA GLU A 179 -9.49 -45.59 -6.43
C GLU A 179 -7.97 -45.52 -6.52
N LEU A 180 -7.47 -44.59 -7.33
CA LEU A 180 -6.04 -44.45 -7.61
C LEU A 180 -5.47 -43.20 -6.93
N PHE A 181 -4.22 -43.31 -6.49
CA PHE A 181 -3.53 -42.26 -5.74
C PHE A 181 -2.07 -42.13 -6.20
N THR A 182 -1.54 -40.91 -6.14
CA THR A 182 -0.18 -40.55 -6.58
C THR A 182 0.92 -40.82 -5.54
N SER A 183 0.58 -41.35 -4.37
CA SER A 183 1.54 -41.60 -3.29
C SER A 183 1.10 -42.76 -2.39
N PRO A 184 2.05 -43.46 -1.75
CA PRO A 184 1.73 -44.49 -0.76
C PRO A 184 1.10 -43.84 0.47
N GLY A 185 0.36 -44.63 1.25
CA GLY A 185 -0.19 -44.18 2.51
C GLY A 185 -1.48 -44.90 2.89
N VAL A 186 -2.31 -44.21 3.67
CA VAL A 186 -3.64 -44.68 4.09
C VAL A 186 -4.71 -43.87 3.39
N HIS A 187 -5.82 -44.52 3.07
CA HIS A 187 -6.96 -43.87 2.47
C HIS A 187 -7.53 -42.81 3.43
N PRO A 188 -7.71 -41.56 2.99
CA PRO A 188 -8.03 -40.43 3.87
C PRO A 188 -9.42 -40.44 4.51
N VAL A 189 -10.27 -41.41 4.17
CA VAL A 189 -11.68 -41.50 4.60
C VAL A 189 -11.91 -42.79 5.38
N ASN A 190 -11.52 -43.94 4.81
CA ASN A 190 -11.74 -45.25 5.45
C ASN A 190 -10.52 -45.75 6.26
N GLY A 191 -9.37 -45.07 6.20
CA GLY A 191 -8.18 -45.38 6.99
C GLY A 191 -7.40 -46.63 6.58
N LYS A 192 -7.80 -47.33 5.51
CA LYS A 192 -7.11 -48.56 5.07
C LYS A 192 -5.85 -48.23 4.26
N THR A 193 -4.83 -49.06 4.39
CA THR A 193 -3.59 -48.93 3.62
C THR A 193 -3.83 -49.07 2.12
N LEU A 194 -3.19 -48.21 1.34
CA LEU A 194 -3.18 -48.30 -0.12
C LEU A 194 -2.18 -49.35 -0.58
N ASN A 195 -2.53 -50.09 -1.63
CA ASN A 195 -1.65 -51.09 -2.22
C ASN A 195 -0.90 -50.50 -3.41
N GLU A 196 0.36 -50.91 -3.57
CA GLU A 196 1.12 -50.62 -4.78
C GLU A 196 0.46 -51.27 -6.00
N ILE A 197 0.33 -50.52 -7.10
CA ILE A 197 -0.33 -51.06 -8.29
C ILE A 197 0.56 -52.08 -9.01
N THR A 198 -0.04 -53.15 -9.52
CA THR A 198 0.68 -54.20 -10.24
C THR A 198 0.22 -54.29 -11.69
N LYS A 199 1.08 -54.81 -12.58
CA LYS A 199 0.74 -55.08 -13.99
C LYS A 199 -0.55 -55.90 -14.14
N TYR A 200 -0.76 -56.87 -13.24
CA TYR A 200 -1.98 -57.67 -13.20
C TYR A 200 -3.22 -56.81 -12.89
N MET A 201 -3.15 -55.95 -11.88
CA MET A 201 -4.27 -55.09 -11.50
C MET A 201 -4.61 -54.09 -12.59
N ILE A 202 -3.59 -53.49 -13.23
CA ILE A 202 -3.78 -52.57 -14.37
C ILE A 202 -4.52 -53.29 -15.50
N LYS A 203 -4.02 -54.46 -15.92
CA LYS A 203 -4.57 -55.21 -17.05
C LYS A 203 -5.97 -55.77 -16.79
N LYS A 204 -6.29 -56.15 -15.56
CA LYS A 204 -7.56 -56.81 -15.23
C LYS A 204 -8.69 -55.83 -14.93
N HIS A 205 -8.35 -54.66 -14.39
CA HIS A 205 -9.35 -53.77 -13.80
C HIS A 205 -9.31 -52.33 -14.34
N ILE A 206 -8.34 -51.96 -15.18
CA ILE A 206 -8.15 -50.57 -15.63
C ILE A 206 -7.97 -50.47 -17.14
N CYS A 207 -6.94 -51.10 -17.69
CA CYS A 207 -6.53 -50.97 -19.08
C CYS A 207 -6.27 -52.35 -19.69
N ASP A 208 -7.29 -52.97 -20.27
CA ASP A 208 -7.17 -54.29 -20.91
C ASP A 208 -6.19 -54.29 -22.11
N SER A 209 -5.94 -53.11 -22.69
CA SER A 209 -5.18 -52.90 -23.92
C SER A 209 -3.67 -52.66 -23.74
N LEU A 210 -3.17 -52.45 -22.52
CA LEU A 210 -1.73 -52.35 -22.24
C LEU A 210 -1.10 -53.76 -22.37
N LYS A 211 -0.57 -54.06 -23.55
CA LYS A 211 0.15 -55.30 -23.88
C LYS A 211 1.63 -55.19 -23.58
#